data_AF-A0A815M6M6-F1
#
_entry.id   AF-A0A815M6M6-F1
#
_cell.length_a   1.000
_cell.length_b   1.000
_cell.length_c   1.000
_cell.angle_alpha   90.00
_cell.angle_beta   90.00
_cell.angle_gamma   90.00
#
_symmetry.space_group_name_H-M   'P 1'
#
loop_
_entity.id
_entity.type
_entity.pdbx_description
1 polymer ?
#
loop_
_entity_poly.entity_id
_entity_poly.type
_entity_poly.pdbx_seq_one_letter_code
_entity_poly.pdbx_strand_id
1 'polypeptide(L)'
;MAHLSSISETDKKHPDQVDGDPILIEISWTIHDYVLHTIPTLQVVTNPLLSRQFSPIYKEIFANLKKLNAEYIRYAVWYPYPKLAVAELDPPSDLFQCGNVGENFSINLSCEQSDGVISKVDFASYGTSSGTCGKMQQGVCHAANSSEIVQRVCIGQQQCSIPATSDLFGDPCKGTVKRLLIQIQCDPPQNNTYYNFTYLDTMLEDFLDATDGHSRIISFSTQPNWLFKQATPHIYPDNATFTDWGYPVGTQLVDETMQELGDYYGRLFAWYTRGGFIDEYSRKHISNYQYNWDYTEIFNEIEGEHSMTIEYYTRAYDAVIQGIRRHTNNYDMKYVGMSLGGHNEFSWYRYFLNHSNHAPNIPLDMISYHFYAFGNSRTDPKDWESFFGQLDIFIFEVEQIEEIRKSLSPQTRTTIDEVGVILPDDNIPEAPQFPMIYWNAAAALYAYAWAIISRQGIDVATHSQLVGFPELPDLQLQPQFPSVALLNWTTGEGTAKYWITKLLIDTVDIDNDEAVVTQTTDTSGKNIFSQGFISKNGHRWVLIINKRYANVDVFLPGCTGGRMQIVNEASGFGPPTEIILTLSRITLSPFAVAIVHMPSSEME
;
A
#
# COMPACT_ATOMS: atom_id res chain seq x y z
N MET A 1 -56.50 -42.42 -40.44
CA MET A 1 -55.14 -41.95 -40.81
C MET A 1 -54.73 -40.95 -39.74
N ALA A 2 -54.03 -41.43 -38.71
CA ALA A 2 -52.58 -41.25 -38.46
C ALA A 2 -52.33 -39.90 -37.74
N HIS A 3 -52.30 -39.83 -36.39
CA HIS A 3 -51.26 -40.15 -35.39
C HIS A 3 -49.94 -39.35 -35.45
N LEU A 4 -49.57 -38.85 -34.25
CA LEU A 4 -48.24 -38.51 -33.66
C LEU A 4 -48.06 -37.02 -33.35
N SER A 5 -47.47 -36.56 -32.25
CA SER A 5 -47.30 -37.01 -30.85
C SER A 5 -46.62 -35.84 -30.11
N SER A 6 -46.90 -35.70 -28.82
CA SER A 6 -46.28 -34.79 -27.86
C SER A 6 -44.76 -34.92 -27.76
N ILE A 7 -44.05 -33.81 -27.52
CA ILE A 7 -42.71 -33.80 -26.93
C ILE A 7 -42.66 -32.73 -25.84
N SER A 8 -42.28 -33.18 -24.65
CA SER A 8 -41.96 -32.44 -23.44
C SER A 8 -40.68 -31.62 -23.60
N GLU A 9 -40.67 -30.37 -23.14
CA GLU A 9 -39.44 -29.62 -22.92
C GLU A 9 -38.75 -30.17 -21.66
N THR A 10 -37.78 -31.05 -21.89
CA THR A 10 -36.81 -31.51 -20.91
C THR A 10 -35.80 -30.41 -20.60
N ASP A 11 -35.48 -30.29 -19.32
CA ASP A 11 -34.27 -29.73 -18.71
C ASP A 11 -33.14 -29.35 -19.69
N LYS A 12 -32.96 -28.06 -19.89
CA LYS A 12 -31.66 -27.53 -20.31
C LYS A 12 -30.72 -27.60 -19.10
N LYS A 13 -29.89 -28.64 -19.04
CA LYS A 13 -28.71 -28.68 -18.15
C LYS A 13 -27.90 -27.39 -18.33
N HIS A 14 -27.69 -26.63 -17.26
CA HIS A 14 -26.65 -25.60 -17.20
C HIS A 14 -25.28 -26.31 -17.35
N PRO A 15 -24.35 -25.80 -18.19
CA PRO A 15 -23.10 -26.51 -18.48
C PRO A 15 -22.04 -26.48 -17.35
N ASP A 16 -22.30 -25.80 -16.23
CA ASP A 16 -21.23 -25.35 -15.31
C ASP A 16 -21.33 -25.91 -13.87
N GLN A 17 -21.86 -27.13 -13.71
CA GLN A 17 -21.75 -27.88 -12.45
C GLN A 17 -20.55 -28.82 -12.50
N VAL A 18 -19.78 -28.90 -11.42
CA VAL A 18 -18.86 -30.02 -11.22
C VAL A 18 -19.72 -31.29 -10.99
N ASP A 19 -19.86 -32.14 -12.01
CA ASP A 19 -20.65 -33.38 -11.96
C ASP A 19 -20.10 -34.32 -10.86
N GLY A 20 -20.86 -34.55 -9.77
CA GLY A 20 -20.47 -35.41 -8.65
C GLY A 20 -21.40 -35.33 -7.44
N ASP A 21 -21.24 -36.26 -6.48
CA ASP A 21 -21.85 -36.13 -5.15
C ASP A 21 -21.34 -34.85 -4.46
N PRO A 22 -22.17 -34.18 -3.63
CA PRO A 22 -21.74 -32.96 -2.94
C PRO A 22 -20.51 -33.23 -2.07
N ILE A 23 -19.58 -32.27 -2.03
CA ILE A 23 -18.37 -32.38 -1.22
C ILE A 23 -18.78 -32.32 0.26
N LEU A 24 -18.53 -33.39 0.99
CA LEU A 24 -18.82 -33.47 2.42
C LEU A 24 -17.77 -32.68 3.19
N ILE A 25 -18.20 -31.83 4.12
CA ILE A 25 -17.36 -31.11 5.08
C ILE A 25 -17.62 -31.71 6.47
N GLU A 26 -16.65 -32.40 7.03
CA GLU A 26 -16.71 -32.99 8.37
C GLU A 26 -15.90 -32.14 9.36
N ILE A 27 -16.52 -31.78 10.48
CA ILE A 27 -15.90 -30.91 11.50
C ILE A 27 -15.87 -31.64 12.83
N SER A 28 -14.68 -31.74 13.41
CA SER A 28 -14.47 -32.29 14.74
C SER A 28 -14.43 -31.16 15.78
N TRP A 29 -15.60 -30.69 16.22
CA TRP A 29 -15.73 -29.55 17.13
C TRP A 29 -15.00 -29.68 18.48
N THR A 30 -14.59 -30.90 18.86
CA THR A 30 -13.87 -31.20 20.10
C THR A 30 -12.38 -31.42 19.90
N ILE A 31 -11.87 -31.38 18.66
CA ILE A 31 -10.47 -31.60 18.33
C ILE A 31 -9.90 -30.29 17.79
N HIS A 32 -9.09 -29.64 18.61
CA HIS A 32 -8.39 -28.40 18.28
C HIS A 32 -7.31 -28.66 17.21
N ASP A 33 -7.17 -27.75 16.25
CA ASP A 33 -6.15 -27.78 15.19
C ASP A 33 -5.04 -26.76 15.47
N TYR A 34 -5.36 -25.46 15.49
CA TYR A 34 -4.43 -24.38 15.81
C TYR A 34 -5.15 -23.17 16.44
N VAL A 35 -4.37 -22.33 17.12
CA VAL A 35 -4.87 -21.06 17.68
C VAL A 35 -4.94 -20.03 16.57
N LEU A 36 -6.05 -19.31 16.47
CA LEU A 36 -6.25 -18.29 15.44
C LEU A 36 -5.77 -16.93 15.94
N HIS A 37 -4.66 -16.41 15.42
CA HIS A 37 -4.15 -15.09 15.83
C HIS A 37 -3.85 -14.13 14.68
N THR A 38 -4.06 -14.52 13.42
CA THR A 38 -3.81 -13.65 12.27
C THR A 38 -4.90 -12.62 12.12
N ILE A 39 -4.52 -11.35 12.17
CA ILE A 39 -5.43 -10.22 11.99
C ILE A 39 -5.60 -9.93 10.50
N PRO A 40 -6.83 -10.03 9.94
CA PRO A 40 -7.11 -9.55 8.59
C PRO A 40 -7.16 -8.02 8.58
N THR A 41 -6.41 -7.40 7.69
CA THR A 41 -6.34 -5.93 7.56
C THR A 41 -6.02 -5.50 6.13
N LEU A 42 -5.69 -4.22 5.93
CA LEU A 42 -5.36 -3.66 4.63
C LEU A 42 -4.31 -2.54 4.71
N GLN A 43 -3.83 -2.18 3.53
CA GLN A 43 -2.92 -1.07 3.32
C GLN A 43 -3.59 0.08 2.58
N VAL A 44 -3.23 1.30 2.98
CA VAL A 44 -3.63 2.57 2.37
C VAL A 44 -2.37 3.17 1.73
N VAL A 45 -2.29 3.12 0.40
CA VAL A 45 -1.15 3.67 -0.35
C VAL A 45 -1.45 5.10 -0.79
N THR A 46 -0.54 6.02 -0.52
CA THR A 46 -0.67 7.42 -0.96
C THR A 46 -0.83 7.53 -2.46
N ASN A 47 -1.94 8.12 -2.90
CA ASN A 47 -2.21 8.42 -4.30
C ASN A 47 -3.21 9.58 -4.41
N PRO A 48 -3.40 10.17 -5.59
CA PRO A 48 -4.29 11.32 -5.77
C PRO A 48 -5.75 11.11 -5.32
N LEU A 49 -6.30 9.88 -5.35
CA LEU A 49 -7.67 9.62 -4.90
C LEU A 49 -7.84 9.69 -3.38
N LEU A 50 -6.77 9.72 -2.59
CA LEU A 50 -6.83 10.00 -1.15
C LEU A 50 -6.80 11.49 -0.82
N SER A 51 -6.45 12.34 -1.77
CA SER A 51 -6.25 13.77 -1.52
C SER A 51 -7.56 14.55 -1.53
N ARG A 52 -7.74 15.43 -0.52
CA ARG A 52 -8.83 16.42 -0.45
C ARG A 52 -8.89 17.34 -1.68
N GLN A 53 -7.76 17.53 -2.37
CA GLN A 53 -7.62 18.45 -3.50
C GLN A 53 -7.98 17.81 -4.84
N PHE A 54 -7.65 16.52 -5.02
CA PHE A 54 -7.74 15.86 -6.32
C PHE A 54 -8.90 14.86 -6.41
N SER A 55 -9.34 14.33 -5.28
CA SER A 55 -10.33 13.26 -5.25
C SER A 55 -11.74 13.78 -5.03
N PRO A 56 -12.71 13.38 -5.87
CA PRO A 56 -14.12 13.64 -5.59
C PRO A 56 -14.70 12.71 -4.50
N ILE A 57 -13.99 11.65 -4.11
CA ILE A 57 -14.50 10.57 -3.24
C ILE A 57 -13.66 10.30 -1.98
N TYR A 58 -12.72 11.18 -1.61
CA TYR A 58 -11.86 10.94 -0.44
C TYR A 58 -12.66 10.72 0.84
N LYS A 59 -13.80 11.42 1.01
CA LYS A 59 -14.66 11.28 2.19
C LYS A 59 -15.27 9.89 2.27
N GLU A 60 -15.76 9.36 1.16
CA GLU A 60 -16.31 8.03 1.05
C GLU A 60 -15.24 6.97 1.31
N ILE A 61 -14.01 7.19 0.82
CA ILE A 61 -12.87 6.28 1.06
C ILE A 61 -12.59 6.18 2.56
N PHE A 62 -12.35 7.31 3.24
CA PHE A 62 -12.02 7.30 4.67
C PHE A 62 -13.22 6.91 5.55
N ALA A 63 -14.46 7.19 5.12
CA ALA A 63 -15.65 6.70 5.80
C ALA A 63 -15.77 5.16 5.74
N ASN A 64 -15.41 4.53 4.62
CA ASN A 64 -15.38 3.07 4.53
C ASN A 64 -14.19 2.46 5.27
N LEU A 65 -13.01 3.11 5.26
CA LEU A 65 -11.88 2.70 6.09
C LEU A 65 -12.28 2.63 7.58
N LYS A 66 -12.93 3.68 8.08
CA LYS A 66 -13.43 3.73 9.45
C LYS A 66 -14.47 2.66 9.76
N LYS A 67 -15.40 2.39 8.82
CA LYS A 67 -16.43 1.34 8.98
C LYS A 67 -15.87 -0.07 8.99
N LEU A 68 -14.69 -0.27 8.40
CA LEU A 68 -14.04 -1.57 8.38
C LEU A 68 -13.54 -1.97 9.76
N ASN A 69 -13.13 -1.01 10.60
CA ASN A 69 -12.76 -1.23 11.99
C ASN A 69 -11.62 -2.26 12.13
N ALA A 70 -10.60 -2.16 11.27
CA ALA A 70 -9.47 -3.07 11.23
C ALA A 70 -8.31 -2.60 12.11
N GLU A 71 -7.63 -3.54 12.77
CA GLU A 71 -6.37 -3.30 13.47
C GLU A 71 -5.18 -3.40 12.49
N TYR A 72 -4.05 -2.80 12.86
CA TYR A 72 -2.78 -2.85 12.10
C TYR A 72 -2.86 -2.37 10.65
N ILE A 73 -3.78 -1.44 10.35
CA ILE A 73 -3.88 -0.87 9.00
C ILE A 73 -2.53 -0.21 8.65
N ARG A 74 -1.96 -0.59 7.51
CA ARG A 74 -0.70 -0.04 7.00
C ARG A 74 -0.96 1.23 6.19
N TYR A 75 -0.25 2.31 6.47
CA TYR A 75 -0.24 3.53 5.64
C TYR A 75 1.10 3.63 4.93
N ALA A 76 1.10 3.51 3.60
CA ALA A 76 2.33 3.45 2.80
C ALA A 76 2.47 4.69 1.91
N VAL A 77 3.55 5.44 2.14
CA VAL A 77 3.89 6.67 1.41
C VAL A 77 4.85 6.33 0.26
N TRP A 78 4.27 5.96 -0.89
CA TRP A 78 4.96 5.27 -1.97
C TRP A 78 5.44 6.18 -3.12
N TYR A 79 6.53 5.78 -3.79
CA TYR A 79 7.35 6.65 -4.63
C TYR A 79 6.73 7.17 -5.94
N PRO A 80 5.74 6.54 -6.60
CA PRO A 80 5.34 7.00 -7.93
C PRO A 80 4.69 8.38 -7.89
N TYR A 81 4.33 8.92 -6.72
CA TYR A 81 3.89 10.31 -6.59
C TYR A 81 4.85 11.11 -5.70
N PRO A 82 6.02 11.55 -6.19
CA PRO A 82 7.06 12.14 -5.35
C PRO A 82 6.59 13.35 -4.53
N LYS A 83 5.72 14.19 -5.12
CA LYS A 83 5.15 15.37 -4.45
C LYS A 83 4.12 15.03 -3.37
N LEU A 84 3.55 13.84 -3.41
CA LEU A 84 2.65 13.31 -2.38
C LEU A 84 3.39 12.46 -1.36
N ALA A 85 4.63 12.05 -1.67
CA ALA A 85 5.35 11.05 -0.90
C ALA A 85 6.56 11.60 -0.11
N VAL A 86 7.18 12.67 -0.59
CA VAL A 86 8.47 13.13 -0.08
C VAL A 86 8.35 14.54 0.46
N ALA A 87 8.67 14.70 1.75
CA ALA A 87 8.54 15.98 2.43
C ALA A 87 9.61 16.98 1.96
N GLU A 88 10.80 16.55 1.57
CA GLU A 88 11.90 17.44 1.16
C GLU A 88 12.52 16.93 -0.14
N LEU A 89 11.99 17.38 -1.29
CA LEU A 89 12.46 16.92 -2.62
C LEU A 89 13.79 17.55 -3.05
N ASP A 90 14.11 18.73 -2.51
CA ASP A 90 15.35 19.46 -2.75
C ASP A 90 16.25 19.41 -1.52
N PRO A 91 17.59 19.26 -1.70
CA PRO A 91 18.50 19.17 -0.56
C PRO A 91 18.60 20.52 0.18
N PRO A 92 18.88 20.48 1.49
CA PRO A 92 19.20 21.70 2.25
C PRO A 92 20.41 22.45 1.66
N SER A 93 20.40 23.78 1.75
CA SER A 93 21.47 24.65 1.25
C SER A 93 21.82 25.75 2.24
N ASP A 94 23.11 25.98 2.43
CA ASP A 94 23.70 26.93 3.37
C ASP A 94 23.94 28.34 2.81
N LEU A 95 23.67 28.56 1.52
CA LEU A 95 23.98 29.84 0.86
C LEU A 95 22.95 30.27 -0.19
N PHE A 96 22.28 29.30 -0.82
CA PHE A 96 21.44 29.57 -1.98
C PHE A 96 19.99 29.28 -1.67
N GLN A 97 19.10 30.10 -2.22
CA GLN A 97 17.72 29.73 -2.44
C GLN A 97 17.52 29.37 -3.90
N CYS A 98 16.82 28.28 -4.13
CA CYS A 98 16.61 27.74 -5.46
C CYS A 98 15.14 27.59 -5.80
N GLY A 99 14.84 27.65 -7.10
CA GLY A 99 13.53 27.29 -7.66
C GLY A 99 13.71 26.47 -8.93
N ASN A 100 12.87 25.46 -9.10
CA ASN A 100 12.87 24.57 -10.28
C ASN A 100 11.42 24.22 -10.64
N VAL A 101 10.92 24.74 -11.75
CA VAL A 101 9.57 24.44 -12.24
C VAL A 101 9.55 24.23 -13.75
N GLY A 102 8.63 23.40 -14.22
CA GLY A 102 8.34 23.22 -15.64
C GLY A 102 7.65 24.41 -16.28
N GLU A 103 7.60 24.38 -17.61
CA GLU A 103 6.86 25.33 -18.44
C GLU A 103 5.39 25.43 -17.98
N ASN A 104 4.89 26.66 -17.90
CA ASN A 104 3.57 27.06 -17.41
C ASN A 104 3.34 26.98 -15.89
N PHE A 105 4.36 26.67 -15.10
CA PHE A 105 4.33 26.83 -13.63
C PHE A 105 4.99 28.15 -13.21
N SER A 106 4.90 28.51 -11.93
CA SER A 106 5.54 29.71 -11.37
C SER A 106 6.50 29.35 -10.25
N ILE A 107 7.68 29.98 -10.25
CA ILE A 107 8.64 29.93 -9.14
C ILE A 107 8.33 31.04 -8.16
N ASN A 108 8.36 30.71 -6.87
CA ASN A 108 8.32 31.68 -5.78
C ASN A 108 9.65 31.62 -5.02
N LEU A 109 10.33 32.75 -4.89
CA LEU A 109 11.57 32.92 -4.13
C LEU A 109 11.33 33.92 -2.98
N SER A 110 12.00 33.73 -1.86
CA SER A 110 11.78 34.50 -0.63
C SER A 110 13.03 34.53 0.25
N CYS A 111 13.53 35.74 0.52
CA CYS A 111 14.60 36.05 1.48
C CYS A 111 14.06 36.48 2.86
N GLU A 112 12.79 36.18 3.16
CA GLU A 112 12.17 36.61 4.41
C GLU A 112 12.82 36.02 5.65
N GLN A 113 13.46 34.86 5.53
CA GLN A 113 13.98 34.15 6.70
C GLN A 113 15.16 34.87 7.34
N SER A 114 15.93 35.64 6.57
CA SER A 114 17.00 36.51 7.08
C SER A 114 16.57 37.96 7.29
N ASP A 115 15.26 38.26 7.19
CA ASP A 115 14.72 39.62 7.04
C ASP A 115 15.45 40.41 5.91
N GLY A 116 15.95 39.69 4.91
CA GLY A 116 16.82 40.19 3.87
C GLY A 116 16.08 40.47 2.57
N VAL A 117 16.85 40.84 1.56
CA VAL A 117 16.38 40.97 0.17
C VAL A 117 17.20 40.10 -0.75
N ILE A 118 16.63 39.76 -1.89
CA ILE A 118 17.33 39.07 -2.97
C ILE A 118 18.42 40.02 -3.49
N SER A 119 19.67 39.69 -3.23
CA SER A 119 20.82 40.56 -3.54
C SER A 119 21.51 40.17 -4.83
N LYS A 120 21.41 38.89 -5.22
CA LYS A 120 22.10 38.34 -6.38
C LYS A 120 21.33 37.19 -7.02
N VAL A 121 21.41 37.11 -8.34
CA VAL A 121 21.00 35.94 -9.14
C VAL A 121 22.29 35.27 -9.62
N ASP A 122 22.61 34.10 -9.08
CA ASP A 122 23.78 33.33 -9.49
C ASP A 122 23.54 32.53 -10.76
N PHE A 123 22.31 32.04 -10.93
CA PHE A 123 21.90 31.23 -12.07
C PHE A 123 20.44 31.49 -12.40
N ALA A 124 20.13 31.60 -13.68
CA ALA A 124 18.76 31.55 -14.17
C ALA A 124 18.77 30.98 -15.59
N SER A 125 17.93 29.98 -15.85
CA SER A 125 17.80 29.38 -17.18
C SER A 125 16.38 28.92 -17.41
N TYR A 126 15.74 29.49 -18.44
CA TYR A 126 14.53 28.96 -19.05
C TYR A 126 14.89 28.14 -20.30
N GLY A 127 14.68 26.82 -20.26
CA GLY A 127 15.10 25.90 -21.33
C GLY A 127 15.23 24.46 -20.85
N THR A 128 16.30 23.77 -21.24
CA THR A 128 16.57 22.37 -20.86
C THR A 128 17.65 22.24 -19.79
N SER A 129 17.72 23.20 -18.87
CA SER A 129 18.65 23.15 -17.73
C SER A 129 18.32 22.00 -16.77
N SER A 130 19.36 21.49 -16.13
CA SER A 130 19.30 20.41 -15.13
C SER A 130 20.14 20.81 -13.91
N GLY A 131 20.15 19.98 -12.87
CA GLY A 131 20.88 20.31 -11.64
C GLY A 131 20.02 20.21 -10.39
N THR A 132 20.68 20.16 -9.24
CA THR A 132 20.08 20.45 -7.94
C THR A 132 20.56 21.81 -7.43
N CYS A 133 19.94 22.30 -6.35
CA CYS A 133 20.37 23.55 -5.72
C CYS A 133 21.87 23.53 -5.39
N GLY A 134 22.60 24.59 -5.76
CA GLY A 134 24.06 24.68 -5.63
C GLY A 134 24.86 24.01 -6.76
N LYS A 135 24.23 23.18 -7.60
CA LYS A 135 24.86 22.45 -8.73
C LYS A 135 24.05 22.55 -10.02
N MET A 136 23.46 23.72 -10.28
CA MET A 136 22.67 23.97 -11.49
C MET A 136 23.55 24.05 -12.74
N GLN A 137 23.06 23.47 -13.83
CA GLN A 137 23.74 23.41 -15.12
C GLN A 137 22.83 23.93 -16.23
N GLN A 138 23.38 24.82 -17.05
CA GLN A 138 22.67 25.31 -18.24
C GLN A 138 22.53 24.19 -19.27
N GLY A 139 21.34 24.05 -19.84
CA GLY A 139 21.08 23.13 -20.93
C GLY A 139 21.49 23.65 -22.31
N VAL A 140 21.43 22.77 -23.31
CA VAL A 140 21.64 23.15 -24.72
C VAL A 140 20.56 24.11 -25.24
N CYS A 141 19.35 24.02 -24.71
CA CYS A 141 18.30 25.00 -24.91
C CYS A 141 18.28 25.96 -23.72
N HIS A 142 18.41 27.25 -23.98
CA HIS A 142 18.44 28.29 -22.96
C HIS A 142 18.01 29.63 -23.56
N ALA A 143 17.07 30.33 -22.92
CA ALA A 143 16.71 31.69 -23.27
C ALA A 143 17.76 32.67 -22.72
N ALA A 144 18.50 33.35 -23.60
CA ALA A 144 19.64 34.20 -23.23
C ALA A 144 19.30 35.37 -22.29
N ASN A 145 18.03 35.78 -22.24
CA ASN A 145 17.50 36.84 -21.37
C ASN A 145 17.07 36.32 -19.98
N SER A 146 17.24 35.02 -19.67
CA SER A 146 16.75 34.41 -18.42
C SER A 146 17.25 35.17 -17.18
N SER A 147 18.56 35.36 -17.05
CA SER A 147 19.16 36.08 -15.93
C SER A 147 18.72 37.54 -15.85
N GLU A 148 18.64 38.24 -16.98
CA GLU A 148 18.21 39.65 -17.01
C GLU A 148 16.77 39.80 -16.51
N ILE A 149 15.86 38.94 -16.95
CA ILE A 149 14.46 38.96 -16.52
C ILE A 149 14.37 38.69 -15.01
N VAL A 150 15.02 37.64 -14.52
CA VAL A 150 14.99 37.28 -13.10
C VAL A 150 15.59 38.39 -12.23
N GLN A 151 16.73 38.95 -12.63
CA GLN A 151 17.35 40.06 -11.91
C GLN A 151 16.42 41.26 -11.80
N ARG A 152 15.78 41.65 -12.92
CA ARG A 152 14.85 42.78 -12.95
C ARG A 152 13.63 42.59 -12.05
N VAL A 153 13.14 41.36 -11.94
CA VAL A 153 11.95 41.04 -11.14
C VAL A 153 12.28 40.87 -9.66
N CYS A 154 13.42 40.26 -9.35
CA CYS A 154 13.71 39.79 -7.99
C CYS A 154 14.69 40.66 -7.20
N ILE A 155 15.70 41.27 -7.82
CA ILE A 155 16.74 41.99 -7.05
C ILE A 155 16.13 43.14 -6.25
N GLY A 156 16.50 43.22 -4.97
CA GLY A 156 16.02 44.22 -4.02
C GLY A 156 14.62 43.92 -3.46
N GLN A 157 13.96 42.87 -3.92
CA GLN A 157 12.70 42.40 -3.35
C GLN A 157 12.97 41.38 -2.23
N GLN A 158 12.09 41.35 -1.24
CA GLN A 158 12.11 40.34 -0.20
C GLN A 158 11.50 39.01 -0.69
N GLN A 159 10.49 39.08 -1.56
CA GLN A 159 9.93 37.95 -2.29
C GLN A 159 9.75 38.29 -3.77
N CYS A 160 9.81 37.29 -4.64
CA CYS A 160 9.40 37.45 -6.03
C CYS A 160 8.73 36.18 -6.58
N SER A 161 7.81 36.37 -7.54
CA SER A 161 7.15 35.28 -8.27
C SER A 161 7.37 35.45 -9.77
N ILE A 162 7.78 34.38 -10.44
CA ILE A 162 8.13 34.40 -11.87
C ILE A 162 7.43 33.24 -12.59
N PRO A 163 6.56 33.53 -13.58
CA PRO A 163 5.96 32.50 -14.42
C PRO A 163 6.96 31.96 -15.44
N ALA A 164 7.13 30.64 -15.50
CA ALA A 164 7.98 29.94 -16.45
C ALA A 164 7.27 29.79 -17.81
N THR A 165 7.13 30.89 -18.56
CA THR A 165 6.39 30.89 -19.82
C THR A 165 7.22 31.41 -21.00
N SER A 166 6.93 30.85 -22.17
CA SER A 166 7.51 31.31 -23.43
C SER A 166 7.05 32.73 -23.80
N ASP A 167 5.96 33.24 -23.22
CA ASP A 167 5.55 34.65 -23.36
C ASP A 167 6.50 35.61 -22.64
N LEU A 168 7.02 35.21 -21.48
CA LEU A 168 7.93 36.03 -20.69
C LEU A 168 9.38 35.93 -21.19
N PHE A 169 9.86 34.70 -21.43
CA PHE A 169 11.26 34.44 -21.76
C PHE A 169 11.53 34.31 -23.27
N GLY A 170 10.49 34.12 -24.09
CA GLY A 170 10.61 33.65 -25.47
C GLY A 170 10.66 32.12 -25.56
N ASP A 171 10.60 31.59 -26.78
CA ASP A 171 10.72 30.14 -27.04
C ASP A 171 12.12 29.79 -27.59
N PRO A 172 13.09 29.43 -26.72
CA PRO A 172 14.45 29.08 -27.14
C PRO A 172 14.56 27.74 -27.90
N CYS A 173 13.55 26.88 -27.84
CA CYS A 173 13.54 25.57 -28.50
C CYS A 173 12.12 25.05 -28.73
N LYS A 174 11.56 25.38 -29.90
CA LYS A 174 10.19 25.00 -30.28
C LYS A 174 9.98 23.49 -30.23
N GLY A 175 8.87 23.07 -29.65
CA GLY A 175 8.51 21.65 -29.50
C GLY A 175 9.29 20.90 -28.43
N THR A 176 10.18 21.57 -27.69
CA THR A 176 10.86 21.02 -26.51
C THR A 176 10.23 21.61 -25.26
N VAL A 177 9.88 20.76 -24.30
CA VAL A 177 9.39 21.17 -22.98
C VAL A 177 10.52 21.88 -22.23
N LYS A 178 10.21 23.03 -21.64
CA LYS A 178 11.18 23.87 -20.95
C LYS A 178 10.96 23.81 -19.45
N ARG A 179 12.00 24.19 -18.70
CA ARG A 179 11.97 24.42 -17.26
C ARG A 179 12.64 25.74 -16.95
N LEU A 180 12.18 26.40 -15.91
CA LEU A 180 12.87 27.54 -15.30
C LEU A 180 13.61 27.04 -14.06
N LEU A 181 14.94 27.15 -14.07
CA LEU A 181 15.78 26.92 -12.89
C LEU A 181 16.41 28.25 -12.46
N ILE A 182 16.33 28.58 -11.18
CA ILE A 182 16.87 29.82 -10.62
C ILE A 182 17.64 29.51 -9.33
N GLN A 183 18.80 30.15 -9.17
CA GLN A 183 19.58 30.18 -7.95
C GLN A 183 19.87 31.64 -7.56
N ILE A 184 19.53 32.02 -6.34
CA ILE A 184 19.74 33.37 -5.79
C ILE A 184 20.49 33.34 -4.47
N GLN A 185 21.01 34.51 -4.09
CA GLN A 185 21.52 34.79 -2.74
C GLN A 185 20.70 35.91 -2.11
N CYS A 186 20.55 35.83 -0.80
CA CYS A 186 19.94 36.85 0.04
C CYS A 186 21.01 37.73 0.70
N ASP A 187 20.68 38.98 1.00
CA ASP A 187 21.46 39.83 1.91
C ASP A 187 20.53 40.37 3.03
N PRO A 188 20.73 39.95 4.29
CA PRO A 188 21.76 38.98 4.75
C PRO A 188 21.58 37.57 4.17
N PRO A 189 22.65 36.75 4.07
CA PRO A 189 22.55 35.36 3.64
C PRO A 189 21.57 34.55 4.49
N GLN A 190 20.89 33.58 3.87
CA GLN A 190 19.97 32.67 4.57
C GLN A 190 20.26 31.22 4.17
N ASN A 191 20.17 30.32 5.15
CA ASN A 191 20.18 28.89 4.92
C ASN A 191 18.76 28.42 4.65
N ASN A 192 18.59 27.50 3.70
CA ASN A 192 17.30 27.00 3.22
C ASN A 192 17.20 25.48 3.42
N THR A 193 16.00 25.03 3.80
CA THR A 193 15.52 23.64 3.74
C THR A 193 14.22 23.73 2.98
N TYR A 194 13.82 22.62 2.38
CA TYR A 194 12.77 22.61 1.38
C TYR A 194 11.62 21.67 1.78
N TYR A 195 11.37 21.57 3.10
CA TYR A 195 10.23 20.83 3.64
C TYR A 195 8.90 21.39 3.12
N ASN A 196 8.09 20.52 2.53
CA ASN A 196 6.76 20.79 2.02
C ASN A 196 5.83 19.62 2.36
N PHE A 197 4.97 19.84 3.36
CA PHE A 197 4.02 18.83 3.82
C PHE A 197 2.62 19.00 3.22
N THR A 198 2.41 19.95 2.29
CA THR A 198 1.09 20.37 1.78
C THR A 198 0.18 19.20 1.42
N TYR A 199 0.71 18.18 0.74
CA TYR A 199 -0.07 17.01 0.32
C TYR A 199 -0.06 15.89 1.35
N LEU A 200 1.11 15.63 1.96
CA LEU A 200 1.29 14.57 2.96
C LEU A 200 0.38 14.76 4.18
N ASP A 201 0.33 15.98 4.71
CA ASP A 201 -0.36 16.31 5.95
C ASP A 201 -1.82 15.90 5.92
N THR A 202 -2.56 16.34 4.89
CA THR A 202 -4.02 16.12 4.85
C THR A 202 -4.41 14.66 4.66
N MET A 203 -3.65 13.91 3.85
CA MET A 203 -3.93 12.49 3.63
C MET A 203 -3.60 11.64 4.87
N LEU A 204 -2.50 11.96 5.56
CA LEU A 204 -2.15 11.27 6.80
C LEU A 204 -3.11 11.65 7.93
N GLU A 205 -3.51 12.92 8.05
CA GLU A 205 -4.55 13.37 8.99
C GLU A 205 -5.86 12.59 8.79
N ASP A 206 -6.38 12.54 7.55
CA ASP A 206 -7.61 11.81 7.25
C ASP A 206 -7.48 10.30 7.56
N PHE A 207 -6.31 9.71 7.31
CA PHE A 207 -6.01 8.33 7.68
C PHE A 207 -6.03 8.13 9.20
N LEU A 208 -5.32 8.97 9.95
CA LEU A 208 -5.19 8.86 11.41
C LEU A 208 -6.55 9.07 12.09
N ASP A 209 -7.38 9.99 11.59
CA ASP A 209 -8.74 10.23 12.09
C ASP A 209 -9.69 9.07 11.78
N ALA A 210 -9.54 8.42 10.61
CA ALA A 210 -10.34 7.26 10.22
C ALA A 210 -9.97 6.00 11.01
N THR A 211 -8.75 5.96 11.55
CA THR A 211 -8.17 4.81 12.27
C THR A 211 -7.93 5.11 13.75
N ASP A 212 -8.53 6.18 14.28
CA ASP A 212 -8.42 6.55 15.69
C ASP A 212 -8.90 5.42 16.60
N GLY A 213 -8.14 5.14 17.66
CA GLY A 213 -8.38 4.03 18.56
C GLY A 213 -7.86 2.65 18.11
N HIS A 214 -7.29 2.54 16.91
CA HIS A 214 -6.74 1.29 16.38
C HIS A 214 -5.20 1.29 16.34
N SER A 215 -4.62 0.09 16.39
CA SER A 215 -3.20 -0.14 16.12
C SER A 215 -2.89 0.17 14.65
N ARG A 216 -1.78 0.82 14.35
CA ARG A 216 -1.43 1.26 12.97
C ARG A 216 0.04 1.00 12.64
N ILE A 217 0.31 0.75 11.37
CA ILE A 217 1.67 0.64 10.81
C ILE A 217 1.88 1.82 9.84
N ILE A 218 2.72 2.78 10.19
CA ILE A 218 3.01 3.93 9.30
C ILE A 218 4.33 3.67 8.57
N SER A 219 4.32 3.75 7.24
CA SER A 219 5.50 3.56 6.38
C SER A 219 5.72 4.80 5.54
N PHE A 220 6.76 5.57 5.89
CA PHE A 220 7.28 6.62 5.01
C PHE A 220 8.33 6.01 4.07
N SER A 221 7.89 5.15 3.15
CA SER A 221 8.82 4.26 2.43
C SER A 221 9.73 5.00 1.45
N THR A 222 9.27 6.11 0.87
CA THR A 222 10.02 6.85 -0.15
C THR A 222 11.06 7.79 0.47
N GLN A 223 12.34 7.54 0.20
CA GLN A 223 13.45 8.39 0.63
C GLN A 223 13.67 9.55 -0.37
N PRO A 224 14.07 10.74 0.10
CA PRO A 224 14.54 11.78 -0.79
C PRO A 224 15.75 11.35 -1.63
N ASN A 225 15.61 11.50 -2.94
CA ASN A 225 16.65 11.19 -3.91
C ASN A 225 17.99 11.89 -3.68
N TRP A 226 18.00 13.11 -3.10
CA TRP A 226 19.23 13.84 -2.80
C TRP A 226 20.08 13.20 -1.69
N LEU A 227 19.51 12.27 -0.90
CA LEU A 227 20.28 11.44 0.04
C LEU A 227 21.19 10.44 -0.68
N PHE A 228 20.96 10.18 -1.98
CA PHE A 228 21.71 9.20 -2.77
C PHE A 228 22.74 9.84 -3.69
N LYS A 229 23.85 9.12 -3.91
CA LYS A 229 24.85 9.43 -4.92
C LYS A 229 24.22 9.26 -6.30
N GLN A 230 24.11 10.37 -7.04
CA GLN A 230 23.54 10.39 -8.39
C GLN A 230 24.59 10.86 -9.40
N ALA A 231 24.62 10.20 -10.57
CA ALA A 231 25.43 10.66 -11.70
C ALA A 231 24.89 11.95 -12.32
N THR A 232 23.56 12.06 -12.39
CA THR A 232 22.81 13.23 -12.85
C THR A 232 21.61 13.45 -11.93
N PRO A 233 21.28 14.70 -11.59
CA PRO A 233 20.06 15.01 -10.83
C PRO A 233 18.80 14.46 -11.47
N HIS A 234 17.96 13.81 -10.65
CA HIS A 234 16.63 13.37 -11.08
C HIS A 234 15.66 14.56 -11.16
N ILE A 235 14.81 14.58 -12.18
CA ILE A 235 13.81 15.63 -12.39
C ILE A 235 12.43 15.03 -12.19
N TYR A 236 11.70 15.55 -11.22
CA TYR A 236 10.35 15.10 -10.88
C TYR A 236 9.28 15.78 -11.77
N PRO A 237 8.11 15.14 -11.98
CA PRO A 237 6.96 15.79 -12.60
C PRO A 237 6.51 17.05 -11.85
N ASP A 238 6.12 18.11 -12.58
CA ASP A 238 5.61 19.32 -11.95
C ASP A 238 4.17 19.18 -11.47
N ASN A 239 3.36 18.37 -12.16
CA ASN A 239 2.02 18.04 -11.68
C ASN A 239 2.13 17.01 -10.54
N ALA A 240 1.54 17.31 -9.40
CA ALA A 240 1.56 16.44 -8.22
C ALA A 240 0.85 15.10 -8.44
N THR A 241 -0.08 15.02 -9.40
CA THR A 241 -0.82 13.80 -9.71
C THR A 241 -0.17 12.91 -10.77
N PHE A 242 0.98 13.33 -11.33
CA PHE A 242 1.67 12.55 -12.36
C PHE A 242 2.63 11.55 -11.73
N THR A 243 2.65 10.35 -12.31
CA THR A 243 3.51 9.28 -11.84
C THR A 243 4.97 9.48 -12.26
N ASP A 244 5.88 9.06 -11.39
CA ASP A 244 7.32 8.98 -11.64
C ASP A 244 7.83 7.57 -11.32
N TRP A 245 7.59 6.63 -12.24
CA TRP A 245 8.03 5.24 -12.09
C TRP A 245 9.55 5.09 -12.07
N GLY A 246 10.30 6.12 -12.49
CA GLY A 246 11.75 6.17 -12.45
C GLY A 246 12.31 6.85 -11.21
N TYR A 247 11.49 7.14 -10.19
CA TYR A 247 11.91 7.87 -9.00
C TYR A 247 13.10 7.24 -8.24
N PRO A 248 13.14 5.93 -7.95
CA PRO A 248 14.17 5.34 -7.08
C PRO A 248 15.54 5.30 -7.76
N VAL A 249 16.28 6.41 -7.75
CA VAL A 249 17.59 6.53 -8.42
C VAL A 249 18.75 6.54 -7.43
N GLY A 250 19.84 5.90 -7.83
CA GLY A 250 21.04 5.74 -6.99
C GLY A 250 20.89 4.59 -6.00
N THR A 251 22.01 3.93 -5.68
CA THR A 251 22.04 2.72 -4.83
C THR A 251 22.90 2.89 -3.59
N GLN A 252 23.50 4.07 -3.42
CA GLN A 252 24.39 4.39 -2.30
C GLN A 252 24.07 5.78 -1.79
N LEU A 253 23.94 5.92 -0.48
CA LEU A 253 23.78 7.21 0.19
C LEU A 253 25.05 8.06 0.04
N VAL A 254 24.85 9.39 0.04
CA VAL A 254 25.93 10.38 0.05
C VAL A 254 26.69 10.30 1.37
N ASP A 255 25.97 10.30 2.50
CA ASP A 255 26.53 10.09 3.83
C ASP A 255 26.69 8.60 4.15
N GLU A 256 27.94 8.13 4.15
CA GLU A 256 28.28 6.73 4.43
C GLU A 256 28.04 6.32 5.89
N THR A 257 27.88 7.29 6.80
CA THR A 257 27.49 7.03 8.21
C THR A 257 25.99 6.80 8.36
N MET A 258 25.19 7.19 7.34
CA MET A 258 23.72 7.16 7.33
C MET A 258 23.06 8.03 8.40
N GLN A 259 23.82 8.94 9.03
CA GLN A 259 23.27 9.84 10.03
C GLN A 259 22.25 10.80 9.39
N GLU A 260 22.55 11.32 8.21
CA GLU A 260 21.66 12.23 7.47
C GLU A 260 20.33 11.58 7.11
N LEU A 261 20.35 10.31 6.69
CA LEU A 261 19.15 9.50 6.47
C LEU A 261 18.33 9.41 7.76
N GLY A 262 18.97 9.04 8.87
CA GLY A 262 18.31 8.95 10.17
C GLY A 262 17.73 10.29 10.62
N ASP A 263 18.46 11.38 10.47
CA ASP A 263 18.03 12.71 10.89
C ASP A 263 16.86 13.24 10.02
N TYR A 264 16.83 12.97 8.71
CA TYR A 264 15.67 13.25 7.86
C TYR A 264 14.41 12.55 8.39
N TYR A 265 14.47 11.24 8.60
CA TYR A 265 13.34 10.49 9.12
C TYR A 265 12.96 10.93 10.54
N GLY A 266 13.94 11.21 11.39
CA GLY A 266 13.68 11.71 12.73
C GLY A 266 12.89 13.03 12.73
N ARG A 267 13.25 13.96 11.84
CA ARG A 267 12.52 15.24 11.67
C ARG A 267 11.13 15.04 11.08
N LEU A 268 11.00 14.17 10.07
CA LEU A 268 9.70 13.79 9.48
C LEU A 268 8.76 13.23 10.55
N PHE A 269 9.25 12.37 11.45
CA PHE A 269 8.44 11.84 12.54
C PHE A 269 8.15 12.89 13.62
N ALA A 270 9.12 13.74 13.96
CA ALA A 270 8.92 14.83 14.92
C ALA A 270 7.88 15.85 14.43
N TRP A 271 7.77 16.07 13.12
CA TRP A 271 6.71 16.88 12.51
C TRP A 271 5.32 16.40 12.96
N TYR A 272 5.03 15.10 12.93
CA TYR A 272 3.72 14.57 13.29
C TYR A 272 3.55 14.27 14.79
N THR A 273 4.63 13.89 15.48
CA THR A 273 4.56 13.37 16.87
C THR A 273 4.95 14.40 17.94
N ARG A 274 5.64 15.49 17.56
CA ARG A 274 6.22 16.47 18.49
C ARG A 274 5.79 17.92 18.24
N GLY A 275 4.91 18.16 17.27
CA GLY A 275 4.50 19.52 16.88
C GLY A 275 5.57 20.26 16.09
N GLY A 276 6.46 19.54 15.40
CA GLY A 276 7.55 20.12 14.62
C GLY A 276 8.94 19.68 15.08
N PHE A 277 9.96 20.30 14.50
CA PHE A 277 11.37 19.94 14.70
C PHE A 277 12.30 21.13 14.53
N ILE A 278 13.58 20.92 14.86
CA ILE A 278 14.67 21.85 14.56
C ILE A 278 15.53 21.20 13.47
N ASP A 279 15.78 21.92 12.38
CA ASP A 279 16.59 21.43 11.27
C ASP A 279 18.11 21.58 11.53
N GLU A 280 18.94 21.10 10.60
CA GLU A 280 20.41 21.15 10.69
C GLU A 280 20.98 22.58 10.72
N TYR A 281 20.19 23.59 10.36
CA TYR A 281 20.54 25.00 10.45
C TYR A 281 19.93 25.69 11.67
N SER A 282 19.50 24.92 12.66
CA SER A 282 18.89 25.40 13.91
C SER A 282 17.58 26.17 13.71
N ARG A 283 16.90 25.98 12.57
CA ARG A 283 15.60 26.62 12.33
C ARG A 283 14.48 25.74 12.85
N LYS A 284 13.52 26.39 13.48
CA LYS A 284 12.34 25.74 14.03
C LYS A 284 11.26 25.65 12.97
N HIS A 285 10.85 24.43 12.65
CA HIS A 285 9.66 24.12 11.86
C HIS A 285 8.56 23.73 12.84
N ILE A 286 7.38 24.34 12.72
CA ILE A 286 6.27 24.15 13.66
C ILE A 286 5.11 23.50 12.92
N SER A 287 4.60 22.41 13.48
CA SER A 287 3.31 21.83 13.12
C SER A 287 2.36 21.92 14.31
N ASN A 288 1.07 21.65 14.08
CA ASN A 288 0.08 21.57 15.16
C ASN A 288 -0.23 20.10 15.55
N TYR A 289 0.58 19.15 15.10
CA TYR A 289 0.33 17.71 15.27
C TYR A 289 0.98 17.13 16.53
N GLN A 290 0.28 16.21 17.18
CA GLN A 290 0.78 15.43 18.32
C GLN A 290 0.24 14.00 18.26
N TYR A 291 0.40 13.37 17.10
CA TYR A 291 -0.05 12.01 16.91
C TYR A 291 0.87 11.02 17.61
N ASN A 292 0.30 9.86 17.94
CA ASN A 292 1.04 8.68 18.37
C ASN A 292 0.51 7.48 17.59
N TRP A 293 1.39 6.53 17.27
CA TRP A 293 1.06 5.25 16.63
C TRP A 293 2.06 4.18 17.04
N ASP A 294 1.69 2.93 16.83
CA ASP A 294 2.36 1.78 17.45
C ASP A 294 3.56 1.30 16.65
N TYR A 295 3.41 1.19 15.33
CA TYR A 295 4.41 0.61 14.44
C TYR A 295 4.81 1.56 13.33
N THR A 296 6.09 1.50 13.01
CA THR A 296 6.65 2.12 11.81
C THR A 296 7.36 1.07 10.98
N GLU A 297 7.02 0.98 9.70
CA GLU A 297 7.79 0.14 8.79
C GLU A 297 8.86 0.96 8.08
N ILE A 298 10.06 0.39 7.97
CA ILE A 298 11.20 1.05 7.35
C ILE A 298 11.34 0.56 5.91
N PHE A 299 10.88 1.40 4.99
CA PHE A 299 10.97 1.25 3.53
C PHE A 299 10.04 0.17 2.94
N ASN A 300 10.06 0.05 1.62
CA ASN A 300 9.21 -0.83 0.82
C ASN A 300 10.06 -1.47 -0.29
N GLU A 301 9.90 -2.77 -0.54
CA GLU A 301 10.59 -3.54 -1.61
C GLU A 301 12.08 -3.19 -1.72
N ILE A 302 12.80 -3.28 -0.62
CA ILE A 302 14.15 -2.72 -0.46
C ILE A 302 15.22 -3.37 -1.36
N GLU A 303 14.94 -4.56 -1.87
CA GLU A 303 15.73 -5.26 -2.88
C GLU A 303 15.51 -4.70 -4.31
N GLY A 304 14.36 -4.05 -4.54
CA GLY A 304 14.01 -3.36 -5.78
C GLY A 304 14.26 -1.86 -5.70
N GLU A 305 13.61 -1.17 -4.76
CA GLU A 305 13.69 0.27 -4.53
C GLU A 305 15.10 0.66 -4.04
N HIS A 306 15.83 1.43 -4.86
CA HIS A 306 17.25 1.72 -4.68
C HIS A 306 18.19 0.49 -4.65
N SER A 307 17.67 -0.71 -4.92
CA SER A 307 18.43 -1.97 -5.05
C SER A 307 19.44 -2.19 -3.92
N MET A 308 19.00 -2.03 -2.67
CA MET A 308 19.89 -2.20 -1.52
C MET A 308 20.34 -3.66 -1.40
N THR A 309 21.50 -3.90 -0.79
CA THR A 309 21.86 -5.23 -0.27
C THR A 309 21.35 -5.37 1.16
N ILE A 310 21.16 -6.60 1.66
CA ILE A 310 20.67 -6.79 3.03
C ILE A 310 21.56 -6.14 4.10
N GLU A 311 22.88 -6.19 3.94
CA GLU A 311 23.82 -5.54 4.86
C GLU A 311 23.66 -4.01 4.86
N TYR A 312 23.32 -3.45 3.72
CA TYR A 312 23.15 -2.01 3.56
C TYR A 312 21.81 -1.56 4.13
N TYR A 313 20.73 -2.31 3.83
CA TYR A 313 19.42 -2.11 4.42
C TYR A 313 19.45 -2.23 5.94
N THR A 314 20.10 -3.26 6.49
CA THR A 314 20.23 -3.46 7.96
C THR A 314 20.83 -2.23 8.64
N ARG A 315 21.87 -1.64 8.05
CA ARG A 315 22.47 -0.39 8.55
C ARG A 315 21.54 0.82 8.41
N ALA A 316 20.80 0.90 7.31
CA ALA A 316 19.83 1.97 7.07
C ALA A 316 18.66 1.90 8.06
N TYR A 317 18.14 0.69 8.30
CA TYR A 317 17.13 0.38 9.32
C TYR A 317 17.57 0.88 10.70
N ASP A 318 18.78 0.53 11.13
CA ASP A 318 19.35 0.98 12.40
C ASP A 318 19.46 2.51 12.47
N ALA A 319 19.94 3.14 11.40
CA ALA A 319 20.14 4.57 11.33
C ALA A 319 18.82 5.35 11.41
N VAL A 320 17.77 4.87 10.74
CA VAL A 320 16.43 5.46 10.80
C VAL A 320 15.86 5.38 12.21
N ILE A 321 15.93 4.22 12.87
CA ILE A 321 15.46 4.05 14.25
C ILE A 321 16.20 4.99 15.22
N GLN A 322 17.52 5.06 15.10
CA GLN A 322 18.32 5.97 15.93
C GLN A 322 17.96 7.43 15.67
N GLY A 323 17.71 7.81 14.41
CA GLY A 323 17.24 9.13 14.04
C GLY A 323 15.88 9.47 14.64
N ILE A 324 14.90 8.59 14.51
CA ILE A 324 13.58 8.73 15.14
C ILE A 324 13.73 8.94 16.66
N ARG A 325 14.52 8.11 17.34
CA ARG A 325 14.79 8.26 18.78
C ARG A 325 15.44 9.60 19.12
N ARG A 326 16.44 10.04 18.35
CA ARG A 326 17.13 11.34 18.56
C ARG A 326 16.18 12.53 18.48
N HIS A 327 15.26 12.53 17.51
CA HIS A 327 14.40 13.70 17.23
C HIS A 327 13.04 13.65 17.94
N THR A 328 12.56 12.48 18.32
CA THR A 328 11.23 12.32 18.95
C THR A 328 11.28 11.93 20.42
N ASN A 329 12.41 11.38 20.89
CA ASN A 329 12.52 10.72 22.20
C ASN A 329 11.50 9.58 22.39
N ASN A 330 11.01 8.98 21.29
CA ASN A 330 10.11 7.84 21.33
C ASN A 330 10.92 6.53 21.31
N TYR A 331 10.92 5.82 22.44
CA TYR A 331 11.55 4.51 22.59
C TYR A 331 10.53 3.36 22.65
N ASP A 332 9.23 3.68 22.69
CA ASP A 332 8.13 2.73 22.74
C ASP A 332 7.61 2.36 21.33
N MET A 333 7.94 3.18 20.32
CA MET A 333 7.66 2.90 18.91
C MET A 333 8.26 1.55 18.51
N LYS A 334 7.45 0.73 17.84
CA LYS A 334 7.86 -0.57 17.30
C LYS A 334 8.17 -0.46 15.82
N TYR A 335 8.99 -1.37 15.33
CA TYR A 335 9.50 -1.29 13.97
C TYR A 335 9.27 -2.56 13.17
N VAL A 336 8.79 -2.39 11.94
CA VAL A 336 8.61 -3.45 10.95
C VAL A 336 9.72 -3.34 9.91
N GLY A 337 10.30 -4.47 9.53
CA GLY A 337 11.45 -4.53 8.64
C GLY A 337 11.25 -5.38 7.39
N MET A 338 12.01 -4.96 6.38
CA MET A 338 12.24 -5.50 5.04
C MET A 338 11.18 -5.19 3.99
N SER A 339 9.90 -5.52 4.21
CA SER A 339 8.84 -5.31 3.19
C SER A 339 9.27 -5.86 1.81
N LEU A 340 9.78 -7.11 1.80
CA LEU A 340 10.35 -7.72 0.59
C LEU A 340 9.25 -8.04 -0.42
N GLY A 341 9.41 -7.62 -1.67
CA GLY A 341 8.61 -8.06 -2.82
C GLY A 341 9.13 -9.34 -3.48
N GLY A 342 10.41 -9.67 -3.26
CA GLY A 342 11.09 -10.85 -3.77
C GLY A 342 10.70 -12.16 -3.07
N HIS A 343 10.89 -13.27 -3.77
CA HIS A 343 10.58 -14.62 -3.29
C HIS A 343 11.84 -15.50 -3.17
N ASN A 344 11.82 -16.43 -2.21
CA ASN A 344 12.88 -17.37 -1.87
C ASN A 344 14.19 -16.70 -1.40
N GLU A 345 14.06 -15.51 -0.79
CA GLU A 345 15.16 -14.65 -0.34
C GLU A 345 15.71 -15.06 1.03
N PHE A 346 15.83 -16.35 1.32
CA PHE A 346 16.13 -16.88 2.67
C PHE A 346 17.43 -16.38 3.31
N SER A 347 18.41 -15.88 2.53
CA SER A 347 19.61 -15.24 3.07
C SER A 347 19.32 -13.90 3.73
N TRP A 348 18.32 -13.15 3.22
CA TRP A 348 17.91 -11.87 3.77
C TRP A 348 17.37 -12.04 5.19
N TYR A 349 16.41 -12.95 5.36
CA TYR A 349 15.84 -13.29 6.67
C TYR A 349 16.91 -13.76 7.67
N ARG A 350 17.86 -14.61 7.24
CA ARG A 350 18.94 -15.09 8.12
C ARG A 350 19.87 -13.97 8.56
N TYR A 351 20.14 -13.00 7.70
CA TYR A 351 21.01 -11.89 8.02
C TYR A 351 20.28 -10.88 8.92
N PHE A 352 19.09 -10.42 8.52
CA PHE A 352 18.34 -9.41 9.25
C PHE A 352 17.91 -9.88 10.64
N LEU A 353 17.38 -11.11 10.77
CA LEU A 353 16.90 -11.61 12.07
C LEU A 353 18.03 -11.95 13.05
N ASN A 354 19.28 -11.91 12.62
CA ASN A 354 20.41 -12.07 13.51
C ASN A 354 20.75 -10.73 14.19
N HIS A 355 20.37 -10.60 15.46
CA HIS A 355 20.64 -9.43 16.31
C HIS A 355 22.11 -8.96 16.31
N SER A 356 23.08 -9.84 16.05
CA SER A 356 24.50 -9.43 15.98
C SER A 356 24.84 -8.54 14.79
N ASN A 357 23.98 -8.50 13.77
CA ASN A 357 24.16 -7.69 12.56
C ASN A 357 23.61 -6.26 12.73
N HIS A 358 22.89 -6.01 13.82
CA HIS A 358 22.32 -4.72 14.15
C HIS A 358 23.17 -3.95 15.17
N ALA A 359 23.02 -2.63 15.16
CA ALA A 359 23.53 -1.76 16.21
C ALA A 359 22.89 -2.11 17.58
N PRO A 360 23.56 -1.81 18.70
CA PRO A 360 23.03 -2.11 20.02
C PRO A 360 21.66 -1.47 20.28
N ASN A 361 20.76 -2.22 20.91
CA ASN A 361 19.40 -1.79 21.31
C ASN A 361 18.47 -1.43 20.15
N ILE A 362 18.74 -1.92 18.94
CA ILE A 362 17.77 -1.89 17.84
C ILE A 362 16.78 -3.05 18.03
N PRO A 363 15.47 -2.77 18.12
CA PRO A 363 14.47 -3.81 18.23
C PRO A 363 14.18 -4.45 16.88
N LEU A 364 13.76 -5.71 16.90
CA LEU A 364 13.24 -6.43 15.74
C LEU A 364 11.81 -6.86 16.06
N ASP A 365 10.87 -5.91 16.05
CA ASP A 365 9.51 -6.16 16.52
C ASP A 365 8.69 -6.99 15.53
N MET A 366 8.89 -6.77 14.22
CA MET A 366 8.18 -7.48 13.17
C MET A 366 8.99 -7.49 11.86
N ILE A 367 8.86 -8.55 11.06
CA ILE A 367 9.29 -8.59 9.65
C ILE A 367 8.10 -8.62 8.70
N SER A 368 8.32 -8.17 7.48
CA SER A 368 7.30 -8.07 6.44
C SER A 368 7.78 -8.51 5.06
N TYR A 369 6.85 -9.01 4.24
CA TYR A 369 7.08 -9.46 2.86
C TYR A 369 5.74 -9.65 2.12
N HIS A 370 5.81 -9.63 0.79
CA HIS A 370 4.65 -9.53 -0.10
C HIS A 370 4.22 -10.88 -0.66
N PHE A 371 2.98 -10.93 -1.12
CA PHE A 371 2.45 -11.97 -1.99
C PHE A 371 1.48 -11.38 -3.01
N TYR A 372 1.80 -11.58 -4.28
CA TYR A 372 0.90 -11.29 -5.39
C TYR A 372 0.70 -12.52 -6.26
N ALA A 373 -0.56 -12.87 -6.50
CA ALA A 373 -0.90 -13.78 -7.58
C ALA A 373 -1.01 -13.01 -8.90
N PHE A 374 -0.60 -13.64 -9.99
CA PHE A 374 -0.65 -13.08 -11.34
C PHE A 374 -1.54 -13.92 -12.26
N GLY A 375 -2.38 -13.27 -13.05
CA GLY A 375 -3.17 -13.93 -14.10
C GLY A 375 -2.44 -13.90 -15.45
N ASN A 376 -2.71 -14.86 -16.32
CA ASN A 376 -2.38 -14.75 -17.74
C ASN A 376 -3.43 -13.93 -18.49
N SER A 377 -4.64 -13.80 -17.93
CA SER A 377 -5.74 -13.07 -18.54
C SER A 377 -6.35 -12.05 -17.60
N ARG A 378 -6.58 -10.85 -18.14
CA ARG A 378 -7.34 -9.78 -17.48
C ARG A 378 -8.85 -9.99 -17.52
N THR A 379 -9.36 -10.82 -18.44
CA THR A 379 -10.81 -10.88 -18.74
C THR A 379 -11.40 -12.29 -18.73
N ASP A 380 -10.60 -13.34 -18.53
CA ASP A 380 -11.06 -14.72 -18.50
C ASP A 380 -11.12 -15.24 -17.05
N PRO A 381 -12.31 -15.38 -16.46
CA PRO A 381 -12.45 -15.87 -15.09
C PRO A 381 -11.92 -17.28 -14.86
N LYS A 382 -11.77 -18.09 -15.92
CA LYS A 382 -11.25 -19.45 -15.79
C LYS A 382 -9.77 -19.45 -15.41
N ASP A 383 -9.00 -18.47 -15.88
CA ASP A 383 -7.57 -18.33 -15.59
C ASP A 383 -7.32 -18.04 -14.10
N TRP A 384 -8.26 -17.40 -13.42
CA TRP A 384 -8.13 -16.98 -12.02
C TRP A 384 -8.23 -18.12 -11.00
N GLU A 385 -8.63 -19.32 -11.43
CA GLU A 385 -8.45 -20.52 -10.61
C GLU A 385 -6.97 -20.80 -10.32
N SER A 386 -6.06 -20.31 -11.15
CA SER A 386 -4.61 -20.48 -10.96
C SER A 386 -4.05 -19.70 -9.76
N PHE A 387 -4.75 -18.67 -9.28
CA PHE A 387 -4.31 -17.86 -8.14
C PHE A 387 -4.08 -18.71 -6.89
N PHE A 388 -4.99 -19.67 -6.65
CA PHE A 388 -4.92 -20.55 -5.48
C PHE A 388 -3.68 -21.45 -5.53
N GLY A 389 -3.31 -21.95 -6.71
CA GLY A 389 -2.12 -22.77 -6.87
C GLY A 389 -0.81 -21.97 -6.69
N GLN A 390 -0.80 -20.69 -7.06
CA GLN A 390 0.33 -19.80 -6.78
C GLN A 390 0.51 -19.57 -5.28
N LEU A 391 -0.59 -19.35 -4.57
CA LEU A 391 -0.57 -19.26 -3.11
C LEU A 391 -0.10 -20.57 -2.49
N ASP A 392 -0.59 -21.73 -2.94
CA ASP A 392 -0.13 -23.04 -2.43
C ASP A 392 1.39 -23.21 -2.54
N ILE A 393 2.02 -22.66 -3.58
CA ILE A 393 3.49 -22.66 -3.73
C ILE A 393 4.15 -21.70 -2.72
N PHE A 394 3.62 -20.49 -2.59
CA PHE A 394 4.13 -19.48 -1.67
C PHE A 394 4.07 -19.92 -0.20
N ILE A 395 3.06 -20.71 0.18
CA ILE A 395 2.94 -21.23 1.54
C ILE A 395 4.18 -22.02 1.99
N PHE A 396 4.85 -22.76 1.09
CA PHE A 396 6.11 -23.43 1.43
C PHE A 396 7.26 -22.46 1.75
N GLU A 397 7.28 -21.31 1.09
CA GLU A 397 8.24 -20.25 1.39
C GLU A 397 7.97 -19.67 2.79
N VAL A 398 6.70 -19.43 3.14
CA VAL A 398 6.31 -18.95 4.46
C VAL A 398 6.75 -19.90 5.57
N GLU A 399 6.63 -21.22 5.39
CA GLU A 399 7.10 -22.20 6.39
C GLU A 399 8.60 -22.04 6.65
N GLN A 400 9.39 -21.89 5.58
CA GLN A 400 10.84 -21.75 5.69
C GLN A 400 11.25 -20.41 6.32
N ILE A 401 10.55 -19.32 6.01
CA ILE A 401 10.75 -18.01 6.66
C ILE A 401 10.46 -18.12 8.15
N GLU A 402 9.34 -18.73 8.53
CA GLU A 402 8.94 -18.89 9.92
C GLU A 402 9.90 -19.80 10.70
N GLU A 403 10.46 -20.84 10.09
CA GLU A 403 11.52 -21.65 10.70
C GLU A 403 12.78 -20.83 10.99
N ILE A 404 13.21 -19.98 10.05
CA ILE A 404 14.36 -19.09 10.24
C ILE A 404 14.07 -18.10 11.38
N ARG A 405 12.90 -17.46 11.38
CA ARG A 405 12.49 -16.50 12.41
C ARG A 405 12.42 -17.12 13.80
N LYS A 406 11.74 -18.26 13.95
CA LYS A 406 11.65 -18.99 15.23
C LYS A 406 13.02 -19.39 15.77
N SER A 407 13.98 -19.67 14.90
CA SER A 407 15.35 -20.01 15.26
C SER A 407 16.19 -18.80 15.70
N LEU A 408 16.13 -17.70 14.95
CA LEU A 408 17.02 -16.54 15.15
C LEU A 408 16.43 -15.44 16.04
N SER A 409 15.13 -15.19 15.94
CA SER A 409 14.44 -14.13 16.68
C SER A 409 12.98 -14.53 16.98
N PRO A 410 12.75 -15.48 17.92
CA PRO A 410 11.42 -16.05 18.16
C PRO A 410 10.36 -15.06 18.65
N GLN A 411 10.78 -13.89 19.17
CA GLN A 411 9.87 -12.82 19.61
C GLN A 411 9.49 -11.85 18.48
N THR A 412 10.23 -11.83 17.37
CA THR A 412 9.88 -11.02 16.20
C THR A 412 8.59 -11.55 15.59
N ARG A 413 7.63 -10.68 15.34
CA ARG A 413 6.35 -11.01 14.68
C ARG A 413 6.51 -11.05 13.17
N THR A 414 5.50 -11.53 12.46
CA THR A 414 5.49 -11.56 10.99
C THR A 414 4.19 -10.98 10.44
N THR A 415 4.29 -10.01 9.54
CA THR A 415 3.17 -9.56 8.71
C THR A 415 3.42 -9.97 7.27
N ILE A 416 2.38 -10.37 6.54
CA ILE A 416 2.39 -10.32 5.08
C ILE A 416 1.69 -9.02 4.73
N ASP A 417 2.49 -7.97 4.57
CA ASP A 417 2.05 -6.57 4.47
C ASP A 417 1.40 -6.23 3.13
N GLU A 418 1.60 -7.06 2.11
CA GLU A 418 0.88 -6.94 0.84
C GLU A 418 0.39 -8.30 0.33
N VAL A 419 -0.93 -8.50 0.31
CA VAL A 419 -1.60 -9.67 -0.26
C VAL A 419 -2.57 -9.21 -1.35
N GLY A 420 -2.35 -9.65 -2.57
CA GLY A 420 -3.15 -9.20 -3.70
C GLY A 420 -3.10 -10.06 -4.95
N VAL A 421 -3.75 -9.53 -5.97
CA VAL A 421 -3.68 -10.02 -7.34
C VAL A 421 -3.30 -8.82 -8.19
N ILE A 422 -2.30 -8.98 -9.06
CA ILE A 422 -1.99 -8.00 -10.10
C ILE A 422 -2.38 -8.63 -11.44
N LEU A 423 -3.41 -8.07 -12.07
CA LEU A 423 -3.81 -8.49 -13.41
C LEU A 423 -2.84 -7.94 -14.48
N PRO A 424 -2.74 -8.61 -15.64
CA PRO A 424 -2.02 -8.06 -16.79
C PRO A 424 -2.50 -6.65 -17.12
N ASP A 425 -1.56 -5.82 -17.57
CA ASP A 425 -1.82 -4.47 -18.08
C ASP A 425 -2.42 -3.48 -17.08
N ASP A 426 -2.30 -3.74 -15.77
CA ASP A 426 -2.91 -2.90 -14.71
C ASP A 426 -2.53 -1.42 -14.79
N ASN A 427 -1.32 -1.12 -15.26
CA ASN A 427 -0.82 0.25 -15.43
C ASN A 427 -0.85 0.74 -16.90
N ILE A 428 -1.62 0.09 -17.76
CA ILE A 428 -1.78 0.47 -19.18
C ILE A 428 -3.13 1.18 -19.35
N PRO A 429 -3.17 2.43 -19.84
CA PRO A 429 -4.41 3.19 -20.01
C PRO A 429 -5.49 2.49 -20.83
N GLU A 430 -5.09 1.78 -21.89
CA GLU A 430 -5.98 1.10 -22.81
C GLU A 430 -6.40 -0.31 -22.36
N ALA A 431 -6.06 -0.72 -21.14
CA ALA A 431 -6.38 -2.05 -20.63
C ALA A 431 -7.91 -2.27 -20.57
N PRO A 432 -8.42 -3.45 -21.00
CA PRO A 432 -9.85 -3.72 -20.94
C PRO A 432 -10.32 -3.77 -19.47
N GLN A 433 -11.58 -3.41 -19.23
CA GLN A 433 -12.20 -3.60 -17.92
C GLN A 433 -12.30 -5.09 -17.61
N PHE A 434 -11.94 -5.49 -16.40
CA PHE A 434 -12.15 -6.87 -15.92
C PHE A 434 -13.60 -7.05 -15.44
N PRO A 435 -14.22 -8.24 -15.63
CA PRO A 435 -15.62 -8.49 -15.27
C PRO A 435 -15.83 -8.50 -13.75
N MET A 436 -17.07 -8.24 -13.31
CA MET A 436 -17.44 -8.12 -11.88
C MET A 436 -16.99 -9.31 -11.03
N ILE A 437 -17.14 -10.53 -11.54
CA ILE A 437 -16.73 -11.78 -10.88
C ILE A 437 -15.24 -11.80 -10.47
N TYR A 438 -14.39 -10.95 -11.05
CA TYR A 438 -12.99 -10.77 -10.63
C TYR A 438 -12.88 -10.46 -9.14
N TRP A 439 -13.73 -9.57 -8.64
CA TRP A 439 -13.67 -9.17 -7.23
C TRP A 439 -13.89 -10.36 -6.31
N ASN A 440 -14.76 -11.31 -6.70
CA ASN A 440 -14.98 -12.53 -5.94
C ASN A 440 -13.78 -13.49 -6.02
N ALA A 441 -13.14 -13.64 -7.17
CA ALA A 441 -11.92 -14.43 -7.30
C ALA A 441 -10.78 -13.90 -6.41
N ALA A 442 -10.56 -12.59 -6.43
CA ALA A 442 -9.54 -11.94 -5.60
C ALA A 442 -9.89 -11.98 -4.10
N ALA A 443 -11.17 -11.82 -3.74
CA ALA A 443 -11.62 -11.94 -2.35
C ALA A 443 -11.50 -13.38 -1.82
N ALA A 444 -11.83 -14.38 -2.64
CA ALA A 444 -11.65 -15.79 -2.33
C ALA A 444 -10.18 -16.16 -2.13
N LEU A 445 -9.27 -15.62 -2.96
CA LEU A 445 -7.83 -15.77 -2.77
C LEU A 445 -7.39 -15.21 -1.41
N TYR A 446 -7.82 -14.01 -1.05
CA TYR A 446 -7.43 -13.39 0.22
C TYR A 446 -7.97 -14.15 1.44
N ALA A 447 -9.25 -14.56 1.42
CA ALA A 447 -9.80 -15.38 2.49
C ALA A 447 -9.04 -16.72 2.63
N TYR A 448 -8.61 -17.30 1.51
CA TYR A 448 -7.79 -18.50 1.52
C TYR A 448 -6.39 -18.23 2.06
N ALA A 449 -5.75 -17.14 1.65
CA ALA A 449 -4.45 -16.70 2.17
C ALA A 449 -4.50 -16.54 3.68
N TRP A 450 -5.44 -15.74 4.19
CA TRP A 450 -5.65 -15.52 5.62
C TRP A 450 -5.79 -16.84 6.39
N ALA A 451 -6.65 -17.75 5.91
CA ALA A 451 -6.90 -19.01 6.62
C ALA A 451 -5.67 -19.94 6.65
N ILE A 452 -4.87 -19.97 5.58
CA ILE A 452 -3.69 -20.84 5.53
C ILE A 452 -2.53 -20.25 6.33
N ILE A 453 -2.24 -18.96 6.20
CA ILE A 453 -1.14 -18.32 6.93
C ILE A 453 -1.45 -18.22 8.44
N SER A 454 -2.74 -18.23 8.82
CA SER A 454 -3.16 -18.41 10.22
C SER A 454 -2.63 -19.69 10.83
N ARG A 455 -2.69 -20.81 10.10
CA ARG A 455 -2.11 -22.08 10.57
C ARG A 455 -0.59 -22.02 10.72
N GLN A 456 0.09 -21.22 9.91
CA GLN A 456 1.54 -21.06 9.94
C GLN A 456 2.03 -20.13 11.07
N GLY A 457 1.09 -19.38 11.64
CA GLY A 457 1.32 -18.51 12.78
C GLY A 457 1.75 -17.09 12.39
N ILE A 458 1.37 -16.61 11.21
CA ILE A 458 1.58 -15.22 10.80
C ILE A 458 0.68 -14.29 11.62
N ASP A 459 1.17 -13.12 12.02
CA ASP A 459 0.46 -12.20 12.91
C ASP A 459 -0.58 -11.34 12.18
N VAL A 460 -0.26 -10.88 10.97
CA VAL A 460 -1.08 -9.91 10.23
C VAL A 460 -1.13 -10.27 8.75
N ALA A 461 -2.33 -10.20 8.17
CA ALA A 461 -2.61 -10.46 6.77
C ALA A 461 -3.17 -9.19 6.11
N THR A 462 -2.36 -8.49 5.32
CA THR A 462 -2.70 -7.15 4.85
C THR A 462 -3.07 -7.19 3.38
N HIS A 463 -4.28 -6.76 3.02
CA HIS A 463 -4.60 -6.50 1.62
C HIS A 463 -3.71 -5.38 1.06
N SER A 464 -3.16 -5.60 -0.14
CA SER A 464 -2.24 -4.68 -0.82
C SER A 464 -2.67 -3.20 -0.88
N GLN A 465 -3.93 -2.88 -1.22
CA GLN A 465 -4.32 -1.47 -1.37
C GLN A 465 -5.82 -1.20 -1.24
N LEU A 466 -6.18 -0.20 -0.44
CA LEU A 466 -7.56 0.27 -0.27
C LEU A 466 -8.15 0.78 -1.59
N VAL A 467 -7.39 1.58 -2.33
CA VAL A 467 -7.82 2.27 -3.55
C VAL A 467 -6.74 2.19 -4.62
N GLY A 468 -6.99 1.44 -5.68
CA GLY A 468 -6.31 1.55 -6.97
C GLY A 468 -7.33 2.00 -8.03
N PHE A 469 -6.88 2.43 -9.21
CA PHE A 469 -7.78 2.98 -10.23
C PHE A 469 -7.24 2.80 -11.66
N PRO A 470 -8.13 2.67 -12.66
CA PRO A 470 -7.74 2.69 -14.07
C PRO A 470 -7.40 4.13 -14.48
N GLU A 471 -7.19 4.38 -15.77
CA GLU A 471 -7.13 5.76 -16.24
C GLU A 471 -8.44 6.49 -15.90
N LEU A 472 -8.33 7.70 -15.33
CA LEU A 472 -9.45 8.59 -15.05
C LEU A 472 -9.21 9.92 -15.78
N PRO A 473 -9.64 10.04 -17.06
CA PRO A 473 -9.35 11.20 -17.89
C PRO A 473 -9.89 12.51 -17.32
N ASP A 474 -11.08 12.48 -16.72
CA ASP A 474 -11.71 13.66 -16.11
C ASP A 474 -10.90 14.24 -14.94
N LEU A 475 -10.11 13.40 -14.27
CA LEU A 475 -9.21 13.78 -13.17
C LEU A 475 -7.75 13.88 -13.62
N GLN A 476 -7.45 13.60 -14.90
CA GLN A 476 -6.09 13.51 -15.45
C GLN A 476 -5.19 12.54 -14.66
N LEU A 477 -5.74 11.42 -14.21
CA LEU A 477 -5.00 10.40 -13.48
C LEU A 477 -4.67 9.22 -14.38
N GLN A 478 -3.39 8.85 -14.39
CA GLN A 478 -2.90 7.63 -15.04
C GLN A 478 -3.24 6.40 -14.19
N PRO A 479 -3.42 5.21 -14.80
CA PRO A 479 -3.76 4.02 -14.03
C PRO A 479 -2.73 3.71 -12.93
N GLN A 480 -3.21 3.26 -11.79
CA GLN A 480 -2.41 2.74 -10.68
C GLN A 480 -3.10 1.50 -10.12
N PHE A 481 -2.63 0.33 -10.54
CA PHE A 481 -3.02 -1.00 -10.05
C PHE A 481 -4.52 -1.13 -9.70
N PRO A 482 -5.44 -0.94 -10.66
CA PRO A 482 -6.88 -1.05 -10.40
C PRO A 482 -7.29 -2.40 -9.80
N SER A 483 -6.59 -3.49 -10.12
CA SER A 483 -6.98 -4.83 -9.68
C SER A 483 -6.74 -5.06 -8.18
N VAL A 484 -5.87 -4.28 -7.53
CA VAL A 484 -5.64 -4.39 -6.08
C VAL A 484 -6.69 -3.66 -5.23
N ALA A 485 -7.57 -2.84 -5.82
CA ALA A 485 -8.50 -1.98 -5.07
C ALA A 485 -9.49 -2.76 -4.19
N LEU A 486 -9.74 -2.26 -2.97
CA LEU A 486 -10.82 -2.73 -2.10
C LEU A 486 -12.09 -1.90 -2.25
N LEU A 487 -11.97 -0.66 -2.72
CA LEU A 487 -13.09 0.24 -2.97
C LEU A 487 -13.23 0.55 -4.46
N ASN A 488 -14.46 0.74 -4.90
CA ASN A 488 -14.76 1.29 -6.20
C ASN A 488 -14.19 2.71 -6.31
N TRP A 489 -13.29 2.93 -7.25
CA TRP A 489 -12.59 4.20 -7.47
C TRP A 489 -13.48 5.37 -7.94
N THR A 490 -14.76 5.12 -8.24
CA THR A 490 -15.72 6.15 -8.66
C THR A 490 -16.76 6.46 -7.58
N THR A 491 -17.20 5.44 -6.82
CA THR A 491 -18.30 5.60 -5.84
C THR A 491 -17.83 5.49 -4.39
N GLY A 492 -16.65 4.93 -4.14
CA GLY A 492 -16.17 4.57 -2.80
C GLY A 492 -16.88 3.36 -2.18
N GLU A 493 -17.74 2.65 -2.93
CA GLU A 493 -18.41 1.43 -2.44
C GLU A 493 -17.42 0.26 -2.31
N GLY A 494 -17.66 -0.63 -1.34
CA GLY A 494 -16.78 -1.78 -1.12
C GLY A 494 -16.88 -2.83 -2.22
N THR A 495 -15.75 -3.32 -2.73
CA THR A 495 -15.71 -4.51 -3.59
C THR A 495 -15.92 -5.78 -2.75
N ALA A 496 -16.05 -6.94 -3.41
CA ALA A 496 -16.11 -8.21 -2.69
C ALA A 496 -14.89 -8.42 -1.77
N LYS A 497 -13.73 -7.85 -2.09
CA LYS A 497 -12.53 -7.88 -1.23
C LYS A 497 -12.81 -7.16 0.10
N TYR A 498 -13.27 -5.91 0.04
CA TYR A 498 -13.65 -5.14 1.23
C TYR A 498 -14.68 -5.88 2.09
N TRP A 499 -15.73 -6.43 1.47
CA TRP A 499 -16.79 -7.11 2.22
C TRP A 499 -16.35 -8.43 2.83
N ILE A 500 -15.41 -9.14 2.21
CA ILE A 500 -14.80 -10.33 2.80
C ILE A 500 -13.84 -9.99 3.92
N THR A 501 -13.00 -8.96 3.78
CA THR A 501 -12.19 -8.46 4.89
C THR A 501 -13.07 -8.06 6.06
N LYS A 502 -14.15 -7.32 5.80
CA LYS A 502 -15.12 -6.92 6.83
C LYS A 502 -15.77 -8.13 7.49
N LEU A 503 -16.21 -9.10 6.69
CA LEU A 503 -16.85 -10.30 7.20
C LEU A 503 -15.91 -11.11 8.10
N LEU A 504 -14.62 -11.21 7.76
CA LEU A 504 -13.61 -11.85 8.61
C LEU A 504 -13.41 -11.06 9.91
N ILE A 505 -13.23 -9.74 9.85
CA ILE A 505 -13.07 -8.87 11.03
C ILE A 505 -14.28 -8.96 11.96
N ASP A 506 -15.49 -8.89 11.42
CA ASP A 506 -16.72 -8.90 12.21
C ASP A 506 -17.03 -10.29 12.80
N THR A 507 -16.44 -11.37 12.25
CA THR A 507 -16.68 -12.76 12.68
C THR A 507 -15.63 -13.27 13.66
N VAL A 508 -14.36 -12.99 13.37
CA VAL A 508 -13.22 -13.60 14.05
C VAL A 508 -12.91 -12.86 15.34
N ASP A 509 -12.92 -13.57 16.45
CA ASP A 509 -12.33 -13.08 17.70
C ASP A 509 -10.96 -13.74 17.90
N ILE A 510 -9.89 -13.11 17.41
CA ILE A 510 -8.52 -13.67 17.48
C ILE A 510 -8.04 -13.98 18.89
N ASP A 511 -8.63 -13.38 19.92
CA ASP A 511 -8.25 -13.66 21.31
C ASP A 511 -9.01 -14.87 21.88
N ASN A 512 -10.12 -15.27 21.26
CA ASN A 512 -11.07 -16.24 21.81
C ASN A 512 -11.49 -17.38 20.88
N ASP A 513 -11.14 -17.32 19.60
CA ASP A 513 -11.46 -18.34 18.61
C ASP A 513 -10.29 -19.30 18.39
N GLU A 514 -10.63 -20.57 18.18
CA GLU A 514 -9.67 -21.62 17.86
C GLU A 514 -10.16 -22.38 16.62
N ALA A 515 -9.21 -22.73 15.74
CA ALA A 515 -9.50 -23.59 14.61
C ALA A 515 -9.65 -25.04 15.07
N VAL A 516 -10.62 -25.76 14.51
CA VAL A 516 -10.87 -27.18 14.80
C VAL A 516 -10.59 -28.05 13.58
N VAL A 517 -10.28 -29.32 13.82
CA VAL A 517 -9.99 -30.26 12.73
C VAL A 517 -11.18 -30.34 11.77
N THR A 518 -10.91 -29.99 10.52
CA THR A 518 -11.89 -29.95 9.43
C THR A 518 -11.37 -30.80 8.28
N GLN A 519 -12.21 -31.71 7.80
CA GLN A 519 -11.88 -32.63 6.71
C GLN A 519 -12.91 -32.50 5.60
N THR A 520 -12.49 -32.76 4.36
CA THR A 520 -13.42 -32.76 3.22
C THR A 520 -13.22 -33.97 2.33
N THR A 521 -14.25 -34.35 1.57
CA THR A 521 -14.12 -35.36 0.51
C THR A 521 -13.42 -34.83 -0.75
N ASP A 522 -13.13 -33.52 -0.84
CA ASP A 522 -12.26 -32.95 -1.86
C ASP A 522 -10.79 -33.19 -1.51
N THR A 523 -10.35 -34.44 -1.68
CA THR A 523 -8.98 -34.87 -1.37
C THR A 523 -7.93 -34.17 -2.21
N SER A 524 -8.32 -33.57 -3.35
CA SER A 524 -7.43 -32.75 -4.17
C SER A 524 -7.21 -31.35 -3.60
N GLY A 525 -8.15 -30.89 -2.77
CA GLY A 525 -8.23 -29.51 -2.29
C GLY A 525 -8.38 -28.48 -3.40
N LYS A 526 -8.72 -28.86 -4.64
CA LYS A 526 -8.77 -27.93 -5.79
C LYS A 526 -10.11 -27.22 -5.94
N ASN A 527 -11.18 -27.79 -5.37
CA ASN A 527 -12.55 -27.31 -5.57
C ASN A 527 -12.98 -26.34 -4.48
N ILE A 528 -12.77 -26.71 -3.22
CA ILE A 528 -13.10 -25.85 -2.09
C ILE A 528 -11.95 -25.76 -1.09
N PHE A 529 -12.02 -24.74 -0.26
CA PHE A 529 -11.38 -24.73 1.05
C PHE A 529 -12.45 -24.60 2.13
N SER A 530 -12.26 -25.27 3.27
CA SER A 530 -13.14 -25.10 4.42
C SER A 530 -12.39 -25.22 5.73
N GLN A 531 -12.76 -24.40 6.71
CA GLN A 531 -12.20 -24.44 8.06
C GLN A 531 -13.29 -24.11 9.09
N GLY A 532 -13.47 -25.01 10.06
CA GLY A 532 -14.32 -24.79 11.22
C GLY A 532 -13.56 -24.10 12.35
N PHE A 533 -14.29 -23.29 13.11
CA PHE A 533 -13.78 -22.54 14.25
C PHE A 533 -14.77 -22.55 15.41
N ILE A 534 -14.24 -22.60 16.62
CA ILE A 534 -15.01 -22.56 17.85
C ILE A 534 -14.47 -21.46 18.77
N SER A 535 -15.38 -20.64 19.26
CA SER A 535 -15.04 -19.64 20.28
C SER A 535 -15.04 -20.26 21.67
N LYS A 536 -14.34 -19.62 22.62
CA LYS A 536 -14.39 -19.97 24.05
C LYS A 536 -15.81 -19.98 24.65
N ASN A 537 -16.76 -19.24 24.07
CA ASN A 537 -18.15 -19.22 24.54
C ASN A 537 -19.04 -20.29 23.88
N GLY A 538 -18.46 -21.15 23.03
CA GLY A 538 -19.16 -22.26 22.37
C GLY A 538 -19.83 -21.88 21.04
N HIS A 539 -19.72 -20.63 20.58
CA HIS A 539 -20.13 -20.24 19.24
C HIS A 539 -19.27 -20.95 18.18
N ARG A 540 -19.92 -21.46 17.14
CA ARG A 540 -19.32 -22.30 16.10
C ARG A 540 -19.56 -21.70 14.73
N TRP A 541 -18.52 -21.58 13.92
CA TRP A 541 -18.64 -21.08 12.57
C TRP A 541 -17.71 -21.80 11.59
N VAL A 542 -18.07 -21.76 10.30
CA VAL A 542 -17.36 -22.46 9.23
C VAL A 542 -17.11 -21.51 8.07
N LEU A 543 -15.84 -21.28 7.74
CA LEU A 543 -15.45 -20.62 6.50
C LEU A 543 -15.50 -21.65 5.36
N ILE A 544 -16.13 -21.32 4.25
CA ILE A 544 -16.16 -22.14 3.03
C ILE A 544 -15.86 -21.24 1.82
N ILE A 545 -14.90 -21.64 1.01
CA ILE A 545 -14.42 -20.90 -0.15
C ILE A 545 -14.54 -21.79 -1.38
N ASN A 546 -15.26 -21.35 -2.40
CA ASN A 546 -15.24 -21.97 -3.72
C ASN A 546 -14.01 -21.48 -4.49
N LYS A 547 -13.15 -22.39 -4.95
CA LYS A 547 -11.92 -22.07 -5.71
C LYS A 547 -12.10 -22.23 -7.23
N ARG A 548 -13.33 -22.44 -7.69
CA ARG A 548 -13.67 -22.74 -9.09
C ARG A 548 -14.49 -21.62 -9.73
N TYR A 549 -14.26 -21.44 -11.02
CA TYR A 549 -15.20 -20.74 -11.91
C TYR A 549 -16.32 -21.70 -12.34
N ALA A 550 -17.03 -22.27 -11.35
CA ALA A 550 -18.15 -23.18 -11.52
C ALA A 550 -18.96 -23.25 -10.22
N ASN A 551 -20.21 -23.68 -10.30
CA ASN A 551 -20.98 -23.99 -9.09
C ASN A 551 -20.40 -25.24 -8.42
N VAL A 552 -20.24 -25.19 -7.09
CA VAL A 552 -19.79 -26.33 -6.29
C VAL A 552 -20.80 -26.60 -5.18
N ASP A 553 -21.29 -27.85 -5.14
CA ASP A 553 -22.19 -28.29 -4.09
C ASP A 553 -21.40 -28.88 -2.92
N VAL A 554 -21.73 -28.43 -1.71
CA VAL A 554 -21.16 -28.96 -0.46
C VAL A 554 -22.28 -29.50 0.43
N PHE A 555 -21.96 -30.51 1.23
CA PHE A 555 -22.81 -31.02 2.29
C PHE A 555 -22.15 -30.73 3.64
N LEU A 556 -22.79 -29.90 4.45
CA LEU A 556 -22.35 -29.52 5.78
C LEU A 556 -23.32 -30.07 6.84
N PRO A 557 -23.00 -31.18 7.51
CA PRO A 557 -23.87 -31.77 8.54
C PRO A 557 -24.15 -30.78 9.68
N GLY A 558 -25.39 -30.80 10.21
CA GLY A 558 -25.78 -30.01 11.39
C GLY A 558 -25.95 -28.51 11.15
N CYS A 559 -25.85 -27.99 9.92
CA CYS A 559 -25.99 -26.56 9.66
C CYS A 559 -27.45 -26.08 9.48
N THR A 560 -28.42 -26.99 9.43
CA THR A 560 -29.85 -26.63 9.28
C THR A 560 -30.31 -25.80 10.49
N GLY A 561 -30.94 -24.65 10.23
CA GLY A 561 -31.27 -23.63 11.23
C GLY A 561 -30.14 -22.65 11.53
N GLY A 562 -28.93 -22.89 11.00
CA GLY A 562 -27.80 -21.96 11.03
C GLY A 562 -27.99 -20.77 10.09
N ARG A 563 -27.12 -19.78 10.25
CA ARG A 563 -27.09 -18.56 9.41
C ARG A 563 -25.83 -18.56 8.56
N MET A 564 -25.99 -18.36 7.26
CA MET A 564 -24.89 -18.22 6.31
C MET A 564 -24.83 -16.78 5.81
N GLN A 565 -23.66 -16.17 5.89
CA GLN A 565 -23.35 -14.93 5.18
C GLN A 565 -22.47 -15.26 3.98
N ILE A 566 -22.86 -14.82 2.79
CA ILE A 566 -22.17 -15.17 1.53
C ILE A 566 -21.88 -13.91 0.70
N VAL A 567 -20.66 -13.82 0.19
CA VAL A 567 -20.27 -12.84 -0.84
C VAL A 567 -20.03 -13.59 -2.13
N ASN A 568 -20.78 -13.22 -3.17
CA ASN A 568 -20.69 -13.77 -4.52
C ASN A 568 -20.93 -12.67 -5.56
N GLU A 569 -20.98 -13.02 -6.84
CA GLU A 569 -21.18 -12.01 -7.90
C GLU A 569 -22.49 -11.23 -7.74
N ALA A 570 -23.54 -11.86 -7.19
CA ALA A 570 -24.83 -11.22 -6.95
C ALA A 570 -24.77 -10.14 -5.85
N SER A 571 -23.76 -10.19 -4.97
CA SER A 571 -23.51 -9.12 -3.99
C SER A 571 -23.08 -7.81 -4.66
N GLY A 572 -22.43 -7.87 -5.84
CA GLY A 572 -21.87 -6.67 -6.50
C GLY A 572 -20.94 -5.89 -5.57
N PHE A 573 -21.21 -4.60 -5.38
CA PHE A 573 -20.52 -3.74 -4.41
C PHE A 573 -21.25 -3.65 -3.04
N GLY A 574 -22.28 -4.46 -2.84
CA GLY A 574 -23.09 -4.51 -1.62
C GLY A 574 -22.56 -5.50 -0.57
N PRO A 575 -23.08 -5.42 0.67
CA PRO A 575 -22.69 -6.29 1.77
C PRO A 575 -22.98 -7.78 1.50
N PRO A 576 -22.43 -8.71 2.32
CA PRO A 576 -22.76 -10.13 2.25
C PRO A 576 -24.27 -10.37 2.34
N THR A 577 -24.78 -11.33 1.58
CA THR A 577 -26.17 -11.78 1.69
C THR A 577 -26.30 -12.72 2.88
N GLU A 578 -27.28 -12.52 3.75
CA GLU A 578 -27.59 -13.43 4.85
C GLU A 578 -28.71 -14.42 4.45
N ILE A 579 -28.50 -15.70 4.75
CA ILE A 579 -29.40 -16.80 4.40
C ILE A 579 -29.56 -17.71 5.63
N ILE A 580 -30.80 -18.06 5.97
CA ILE A 580 -31.08 -19.12 6.96
C ILE A 580 -31.06 -20.46 6.23
N LEU A 581 -30.21 -21.39 6.69
CA LEU A 581 -30.04 -22.69 6.04
C LEU A 581 -31.19 -23.62 6.43
N THR A 582 -31.96 -24.07 5.44
CA THR A 582 -33.04 -25.05 5.63
C THR A 582 -32.65 -26.47 5.28
N LEU A 583 -31.49 -26.65 4.65
CA LEU A 583 -30.94 -27.92 4.21
C LEU A 583 -29.45 -27.96 4.53
N SER A 584 -28.90 -29.16 4.70
CA SER A 584 -27.46 -29.37 4.87
C SER A 584 -26.67 -29.28 3.57
N ARG A 585 -27.34 -29.23 2.42
CA ARG A 585 -26.72 -29.04 1.11
C ARG A 585 -26.68 -27.54 0.77
N ILE A 586 -25.50 -27.04 0.45
CA ILE A 586 -25.25 -25.65 0.08
C ILE A 586 -24.63 -25.63 -1.32
N THR A 587 -25.16 -24.81 -2.22
CA THR A 587 -24.56 -24.56 -3.54
C THR A 587 -23.79 -23.25 -3.49
N LEU A 588 -22.48 -23.31 -3.70
CA LEU A 588 -21.62 -22.14 -3.78
C LEU A 588 -21.46 -21.74 -5.24
N SER A 589 -21.83 -20.51 -5.57
CA SER A 589 -21.55 -19.92 -6.89
C SER A 589 -20.05 -19.73 -7.12
N PRO A 590 -19.60 -19.51 -8.37
CA PRO A 590 -18.18 -19.28 -8.68
C PRO A 590 -17.50 -18.31 -7.73
N PHE A 591 -16.34 -18.71 -7.21
CA PHE A 591 -15.52 -17.92 -6.29
C PHE A 591 -16.25 -17.37 -5.04
N ALA A 592 -17.38 -17.94 -4.66
CA ALA A 592 -18.11 -17.50 -3.48
C ALA A 592 -17.32 -17.80 -2.20
N VAL A 593 -17.37 -16.87 -1.26
CA VAL A 593 -16.89 -17.05 0.11
C VAL A 593 -18.08 -16.96 1.05
N ALA A 594 -18.24 -17.97 1.89
CA ALA A 594 -19.33 -18.08 2.84
C ALA A 594 -18.80 -18.31 4.26
N ILE A 595 -19.42 -17.67 5.24
CA ILE A 595 -19.28 -17.99 6.65
C ILE A 595 -20.62 -18.53 7.15
N VAL A 596 -20.61 -19.74 7.70
CA VAL A 596 -21.78 -20.40 8.26
C VAL A 596 -21.67 -20.42 9.77
N HIS A 597 -22.54 -19.69 10.46
CA HIS A 597 -22.77 -19.84 11.89
C HIS A 597 -23.67 -21.05 12.15
N MET A 598 -23.13 -22.04 12.86
CA MET A 598 -23.84 -23.27 13.18
C MET A 598 -24.90 -22.99 14.26
N PRO A 599 -26.04 -23.70 14.24
CA PRO A 599 -27.02 -23.61 15.31
C PRO A 599 -26.40 -24.04 16.65
N SER A 600 -26.90 -23.47 17.75
CA SER A 600 -26.54 -23.88 19.11
C SER A 600 -26.92 -25.35 19.33
N SER A 601 -26.07 -26.10 20.03
CA SER A 601 -26.21 -27.55 20.28
C SER A 601 -27.38 -27.95 21.19
N GLU A 602 -28.39 -27.09 21.39
CA GLU A 602 -29.61 -27.41 22.16
C GLU A 602 -30.70 -28.11 21.31
N MET A 603 -30.42 -28.48 20.05
CA MET A 603 -31.36 -29.15 19.15
C MET A 603 -30.77 -30.38 18.41
N GLU A 604 -30.02 -31.23 19.11
CA GLU A 604 -29.78 -32.61 18.66
C GLU A 604 -30.19 -33.63 19.72
#